data_AF-A0A2W0AGM5-F1
#
_entry.id   AF-A0A2W0AGM5-F1
#
_cell.length_a   1.000
_cell.length_b   1.000
_cell.length_c   1.000
_cell.angle_alpha   90.00
_cell.angle_beta   90.00
_cell.angle_gamma   90.00
#
_symmetry.space_group_name_H-M   'P 1'
#
loop_
_entity.id
_entity.type
_entity.pdbx_description
1 polymer ?
#
loop_
_entity_poly.entity_id
_entity_poly.type
_entity_poly.pdbx_seq_one_letter_code
_entity_poly.pdbx_strand_id
1 'polypeptide(L)'
;MKEKGNLISSGARIAGRHKRYIVWFFVLNLTLAAFGSSGFRAHAHAILDNNVYADKLLHGFDPVVLIEMLSRPEMGSPNSSTMPAFYCVFLFFLTTLLFIPGVLRGYASDERLPRDKFFSTCGGNLWRFVRLVLFFLLIAVPTFGILSGIQGALAKLAGESSSEKLPFYTRCAGFVIIFLIMTTIRVWFDLAQVDVVLRDEGRVRKSIAIGLRNTRSNLGQLLGSYVLISTVAVIVLAVGIWVWHVGVPSSSVLGAFVIGQLILLLWLAARFWQRAVAVAFYRQKMTEPDMEAQPVPMPAIGMPSVPEGG
;
A
#
# COMPACT_ATOMS: atom_id res chain seq x y z
N MET A 1 -11.45 31.01 8.49
CA MET A 1 -12.00 29.64 8.64
C MET A 1 -11.52 28.78 7.48
N LYS A 2 -10.51 27.91 7.68
CA LYS A 2 -10.17 26.88 6.68
C LYS A 2 -11.30 25.86 6.68
N GLU A 3 -11.98 25.68 5.55
CA GLU A 3 -12.88 24.55 5.35
C GLU A 3 -12.20 23.27 5.87
N LYS A 4 -12.83 22.59 6.82
CA LYS A 4 -12.47 21.23 7.23
C LYS A 4 -12.81 20.31 6.06
N GLY A 5 -12.01 20.38 4.99
CA GLY A 5 -12.15 19.53 3.82
C GLY A 5 -12.12 18.07 4.27
N ASN A 6 -13.11 17.31 3.79
CA ASN A 6 -13.23 15.88 4.06
C ASN A 6 -11.86 15.20 3.91
N LEU A 7 -11.44 14.42 4.91
CA LEU A 7 -10.11 13.82 4.97
C LEU A 7 -9.78 13.03 3.69
N ILE A 8 -10.80 12.37 3.13
CA ILE A 8 -10.73 11.57 1.91
C ILE A 8 -10.43 12.46 0.69
N SER A 9 -11.12 13.60 0.54
CA SER A 9 -10.90 14.51 -0.59
C SER A 9 -9.56 15.24 -0.47
N SER A 10 -9.13 15.56 0.75
CA SER A 10 -7.79 16.09 1.00
C SER A 10 -6.71 15.10 0.58
N GLY A 11 -6.84 13.82 0.98
CA GLY A 11 -5.94 12.76 0.55
C GLY A 11 -5.94 12.56 -0.98
N ALA A 12 -7.11 12.61 -1.62
CA ALA A 12 -7.23 12.47 -3.07
C ALA A 12 -6.51 13.62 -3.80
N ARG A 13 -6.68 14.85 -3.31
CA ARG A 13 -6.00 16.03 -3.86
C ARG A 13 -4.48 15.94 -3.71
N ILE A 14 -3.98 15.49 -2.57
CA ILE A 14 -2.54 15.28 -2.33
C ILE A 14 -1.99 14.22 -3.30
N ALA A 15 -2.67 13.08 -3.44
CA ALA A 15 -2.27 12.02 -4.36
C ALA A 15 -2.31 12.47 -5.82
N GLY A 16 -3.37 13.18 -6.22
CA GLY A 16 -3.55 13.72 -7.58
C GLY A 16 -2.50 14.75 -7.96
N ARG A 17 -2.15 15.67 -7.04
CA ARG A 17 -1.05 16.64 -7.24
C ARG A 17 0.30 15.95 -7.49
N HIS A 18 0.46 14.75 -6.95
CA HIS A 18 1.70 13.97 -6.99
C HIS A 18 1.60 12.69 -7.82
N LYS A 19 0.75 12.68 -8.87
CA LYS A 19 0.56 11.53 -9.78
C LYS A 19 1.86 10.93 -10.33
N ARG A 20 2.93 11.73 -10.44
CA ARG A 20 4.26 11.27 -10.87
C ARG A 20 4.79 10.09 -10.06
N TYR A 21 4.54 10.05 -8.75
CA TYR A 21 5.02 8.95 -7.91
C TYR A 21 4.25 7.66 -8.23
N ILE A 22 2.94 7.75 -8.43
CA ILE A 22 2.09 6.61 -8.80
C ILE A 22 2.56 6.04 -10.15
N VAL A 23 2.75 6.90 -11.15
CA VAL A 23 3.23 6.49 -12.48
C VAL A 23 4.63 5.88 -12.41
N TRP A 24 5.55 6.49 -11.65
CA TRP A 24 6.91 5.97 -11.52
C TRP A 24 6.94 4.58 -10.86
N PHE A 25 6.19 4.38 -9.77
CA PHE A 25 6.07 3.07 -9.13
C PHE A 25 5.37 2.05 -10.02
N PHE A 26 4.40 2.48 -10.84
CA PHE A 26 3.76 1.62 -11.83
C PHE A 26 4.74 1.17 -12.91
N VAL A 27 5.51 2.08 -13.51
CA VAL A 27 6.53 1.76 -14.52
C VAL A 27 7.61 0.84 -13.95
N LEU A 28 8.05 1.10 -12.71
CA LEU A 28 8.96 0.22 -12.00
C LEU A 28 8.39 -1.20 -11.83
N ASN A 29 7.14 -1.31 -11.34
CA ASN A 29 6.46 -2.60 -11.19
C ASN A 29 6.33 -3.32 -12.52
N LEU A 30 5.91 -2.63 -13.58
CA LEU A 30 5.77 -3.16 -14.93
C LEU A 30 7.11 -3.70 -15.46
N THR A 31 8.18 -2.92 -15.29
CA THR A 31 9.53 -3.30 -15.73
C THR A 31 10.01 -4.55 -15.00
N LEU A 32 9.88 -4.58 -13.67
CA LEU A 32 10.28 -5.73 -12.86
C LEU A 32 9.40 -6.96 -13.12
N ALA A 33 8.10 -6.79 -13.40
CA ALA A 33 7.24 -7.88 -13.80
C ALA A 33 7.63 -8.45 -15.18
N ALA A 34 8.03 -7.60 -16.13
CA ALA A 34 8.53 -8.04 -17.43
C ALA A 34 9.83 -8.85 -17.30
N PHE A 35 10.76 -8.42 -16.44
CA PHE A 35 11.98 -9.20 -16.14
C PHE A 35 11.66 -10.47 -15.36
N GLY A 36 10.80 -10.40 -14.35
CA GLY A 36 10.43 -11.55 -13.51
C GLY A 36 9.69 -12.65 -14.28
N SER A 37 8.91 -12.27 -15.30
CA SER A 37 8.21 -13.22 -16.18
C SER A 37 9.08 -13.75 -17.32
N SER A 38 10.30 -13.24 -17.52
CA SER A 38 11.18 -13.66 -18.62
C SER A 38 11.56 -15.14 -18.57
N GLY A 39 11.81 -15.69 -17.37
CA GLY A 39 12.12 -17.10 -17.18
C GLY A 39 10.94 -17.99 -17.58
N PHE A 40 9.74 -17.68 -17.06
CA PHE A 40 8.52 -18.37 -17.46
C PHE A 40 8.28 -18.27 -18.97
N ARG A 41 8.44 -17.09 -19.56
CA ARG A 41 8.28 -16.85 -21.00
C ARG A 41 9.23 -17.71 -21.83
N ALA A 42 10.50 -17.80 -21.45
CA ALA A 42 11.49 -18.61 -22.17
C ALA A 42 11.12 -20.11 -22.19
N HIS A 43 10.64 -20.64 -21.05
CA HIS A 43 10.17 -22.03 -20.98
C HIS A 43 8.83 -22.24 -21.70
N ALA A 44 7.90 -21.29 -21.60
CA ALA A 44 6.59 -21.38 -22.23
C ALA A 44 6.69 -21.36 -23.77
N HIS A 45 7.58 -20.56 -24.36
CA HIS A 45 7.80 -20.54 -25.82
C HIS A 45 8.26 -21.89 -26.36
N ALA A 46 9.14 -22.59 -25.64
CA ALA A 46 9.63 -23.91 -26.07
C ALA A 46 8.50 -24.94 -26.23
N ILE A 47 7.40 -24.80 -25.48
CA ILE A 47 6.28 -25.73 -25.47
C ILE A 47 5.11 -25.23 -26.33
N LEU A 48 4.84 -23.93 -26.32
CA LEU A 48 3.64 -23.34 -26.94
C LEU A 48 3.82 -22.99 -28.41
N ASP A 49 5.03 -22.65 -28.87
CA ASP A 49 5.23 -22.10 -30.22
C ASP A 49 4.97 -23.13 -31.34
N ASN A 50 4.89 -24.42 -31.04
CA ASN A 50 4.72 -25.50 -32.04
C ASN A 50 3.64 -26.54 -31.69
N ASN A 51 2.75 -26.27 -30.74
CA ASN A 51 1.90 -27.33 -30.17
C ASN A 51 0.40 -26.96 -30.08
N VAL A 52 -0.45 -27.98 -30.25
CA VAL A 52 -1.91 -27.94 -30.10
C VAL A 52 -2.34 -27.41 -28.72
N TYR A 53 -1.45 -27.46 -27.73
CA TYR A 53 -1.67 -26.85 -26.41
C TYR A 53 -1.94 -25.35 -26.45
N ALA A 54 -1.28 -24.60 -27.35
CA ALA A 54 -1.53 -23.16 -27.48
C ALA A 54 -2.96 -22.87 -27.92
N ASP A 55 -3.49 -23.68 -28.86
CA ASP A 55 -4.85 -23.53 -29.36
C ASP A 55 -5.91 -23.83 -28.28
N LYS A 56 -5.70 -24.90 -27.51
CA LYS A 56 -6.60 -25.26 -26.39
C LYS A 56 -6.56 -24.25 -25.24
N LEU A 57 -5.40 -23.64 -24.97
CA LEU A 57 -5.27 -22.60 -23.95
C LEU A 57 -5.89 -21.26 -24.39
N LEU A 58 -5.78 -20.89 -25.67
CA LEU A 58 -6.29 -19.62 -26.19
C LEU A 58 -7.80 -19.63 -26.41
N HIS A 59 -8.39 -20.74 -26.86
CA HIS A 59 -9.80 -20.77 -27.25
C HIS A 59 -10.77 -21.25 -26.15
N GLY A 60 -10.29 -21.89 -25.08
CA GLY A 60 -11.16 -22.41 -24.02
C GLY A 60 -10.61 -22.38 -22.60
N PHE A 61 -9.35 -21.96 -22.40
CA PHE A 61 -8.60 -22.08 -21.14
C PHE A 61 -8.88 -23.41 -20.43
N ASP A 62 -8.26 -24.50 -20.91
CA ASP A 62 -8.39 -25.80 -20.28
C ASP A 62 -7.39 -25.92 -19.09
N PRO A 63 -7.88 -25.99 -17.83
CA PRO A 63 -7.01 -26.10 -16.66
C PRO A 63 -6.25 -27.43 -16.61
N VAL A 64 -6.77 -28.50 -17.22
CA VAL A 64 -6.08 -29.80 -17.32
C VAL A 64 -4.86 -29.65 -18.22
N VAL A 65 -5.02 -28.99 -19.37
CA VAL A 65 -3.91 -28.68 -20.28
C VAL A 65 -2.86 -27.80 -19.60
N LEU A 66 -3.27 -26.80 -18.81
CA LEU A 66 -2.35 -25.96 -18.07
C LEU A 66 -1.54 -26.76 -17.03
N ILE A 67 -2.20 -27.65 -16.28
CA ILE A 67 -1.54 -28.52 -15.29
C ILE A 67 -0.59 -29.51 -15.98
N GLU A 68 -1.01 -30.09 -17.11
CA GLU A 68 -0.16 -30.99 -17.91
C GLU A 68 1.08 -30.25 -18.42
N MET A 69 0.91 -29.04 -18.96
CA MET A 69 2.00 -28.17 -19.41
C MET A 69 2.99 -27.88 -18.26
N LEU A 70 2.48 -27.51 -17.09
CA LEU A 70 3.30 -27.22 -15.90
C LEU A 70 4.02 -28.44 -15.33
N SER A 71 3.54 -29.65 -15.64
CA SER A 71 4.14 -30.92 -15.21
C SER A 71 5.18 -31.46 -16.19
N ARG A 72 5.36 -30.82 -17.36
CA ARG A 72 6.35 -31.23 -18.37
C ARG A 72 7.78 -30.98 -17.85
N PRO A 73 8.71 -31.93 -18.00
CA PRO A 73 10.12 -31.72 -17.65
C PRO A 73 10.78 -30.53 -18.37
N GLU A 74 10.27 -30.19 -19.55
CA GLU A 74 10.71 -29.07 -20.40
C GLU A 74 10.43 -27.68 -19.77
N MET A 75 9.45 -27.58 -18.87
CA MET A 75 9.23 -26.37 -18.05
C MET A 75 10.33 -26.15 -17.01
N GLY A 76 11.26 -27.10 -16.89
CA GLY A 76 12.34 -27.09 -15.91
C GLY A 76 11.85 -27.38 -14.50
N SER A 77 12.75 -27.21 -13.53
CA SER A 77 12.33 -27.22 -12.13
C SER A 77 11.38 -26.04 -11.88
N PRO A 78 10.30 -26.19 -11.08
CA PRO A 78 9.46 -25.07 -10.66
C PRO A 78 10.27 -23.89 -10.08
N ASN A 79 11.46 -24.16 -9.55
CA ASN A 79 12.37 -23.16 -9.03
C ASN A 79 13.02 -22.30 -10.14
N SER A 80 13.37 -22.86 -11.31
CA SER A 80 14.03 -22.09 -12.38
C SER A 80 13.10 -21.09 -13.06
N SER A 81 11.81 -21.43 -13.16
CA SER A 81 10.79 -20.55 -13.76
C SER A 81 10.27 -19.49 -12.80
N THR A 82 10.26 -19.74 -11.48
CA THR A 82 9.69 -18.83 -10.47
C THR A 82 10.72 -17.96 -9.75
N MET A 83 11.98 -18.37 -9.63
CA MET A 83 13.00 -17.60 -8.90
C MET A 83 13.22 -16.18 -9.44
N PRO A 84 13.27 -15.93 -10.76
CA PRO A 84 13.39 -14.57 -11.28
C PRO A 84 12.25 -13.65 -10.82
N ALA A 85 11.02 -14.19 -10.74
CA ALA A 85 9.87 -13.45 -10.25
C ALA A 85 10.02 -13.11 -8.77
N PHE A 86 10.46 -14.05 -7.93
CA PHE A 86 10.74 -13.79 -6.51
C PHE A 86 11.80 -12.70 -6.31
N TYR A 87 12.91 -12.75 -7.05
CA TYR A 87 13.94 -11.70 -6.98
C TYR A 87 13.39 -10.33 -7.40
N CYS A 88 12.58 -10.27 -8.46
CA CYS A 88 11.98 -9.02 -8.92
C CYS A 88 10.95 -8.46 -7.92
N VAL A 89 10.14 -9.32 -7.29
CA VAL A 89 9.22 -8.91 -6.21
C VAL A 89 9.99 -8.40 -5.00
N PHE A 90 11.05 -9.09 -4.60
CA PHE A 90 11.91 -8.65 -3.50
C PHE A 90 12.60 -7.31 -3.81
N LEU A 91 13.10 -7.14 -5.04
CA LEU A 91 13.70 -5.89 -5.49
C LEU A 91 12.68 -4.75 -5.52
N PHE A 92 11.44 -5.00 -5.99
CA PHE A 92 10.36 -4.02 -5.95
C PHE A 92 10.03 -3.60 -4.50
N PHE A 93 10.01 -4.57 -3.58
CA PHE A 93 9.79 -4.32 -2.17
C PHE A 93 10.92 -3.46 -1.55
N LEU A 94 12.19 -3.79 -1.80
CA LEU A 94 13.33 -3.00 -1.34
C LEU A 94 13.31 -1.58 -1.92
N THR A 95 13.00 -1.46 -3.20
CA THR A 95 12.88 -0.18 -3.89
C THR A 95 11.76 0.67 -3.28
N THR A 96 10.63 0.03 -2.97
CA THR A 96 9.52 0.68 -2.27
C THR A 96 9.93 1.15 -0.87
N LEU A 97 10.60 0.29 -0.10
CA LEU A 97 11.11 0.65 1.22
C LEU A 97 12.02 1.89 1.17
N LEU A 98 12.89 1.95 0.16
CA LEU A 98 13.83 3.06 -0.04
C LEU A 98 13.14 4.37 -0.40
N PHE A 99 12.14 4.35 -1.29
CA PHE A 99 11.57 5.57 -1.88
C PHE A 99 10.31 6.10 -1.19
N ILE A 100 9.58 5.29 -0.42
CA ILE A 100 8.40 5.75 0.31
C ILE A 100 8.67 6.94 1.26
N PRO A 101 9.79 7.02 2.00
CA PRO A 101 10.07 8.19 2.85
C PRO A 101 10.07 9.51 2.06
N GLY A 102 10.70 9.52 0.87
CA GLY A 102 10.70 10.67 -0.02
C GLY A 102 9.30 11.00 -0.55
N VAL A 103 8.48 9.99 -0.86
CA VAL A 103 7.08 10.19 -1.27
C VAL A 103 6.27 10.85 -0.16
N LEU A 104 6.38 10.36 1.08
CA LEU A 104 5.64 10.91 2.22
C LEU A 104 6.05 12.37 2.50
N ARG A 105 7.34 12.69 2.39
CA ARG A 105 7.82 14.07 2.50
C ARG A 105 7.31 14.95 1.36
N GLY A 106 7.28 14.41 0.14
CA GLY A 106 6.67 15.07 -1.02
C GLY A 106 5.19 15.38 -0.80
N TYR A 107 4.42 14.44 -0.25
CA TYR A 107 3.01 14.63 0.08
C TYR A 107 2.77 15.72 1.13
N ALA A 108 3.70 15.88 2.08
CA ALA A 108 3.61 16.91 3.09
C ALA A 108 4.00 18.31 2.56
N SER A 109 4.83 18.38 1.52
CA SER A 109 5.19 19.64 0.87
C SER A 109 4.09 20.12 -0.08
N ASP A 110 3.92 21.44 -0.15
CA ASP A 110 3.04 22.06 -1.12
C ASP A 110 3.70 22.30 -2.48
N GLU A 111 5.03 22.18 -2.54
CA GLU A 111 5.85 22.35 -3.73
C GLU A 111 6.55 21.07 -4.17
N ARG A 112 7.12 21.11 -5.38
CA ARG A 112 7.90 20.00 -5.92
C ARG A 112 9.19 19.84 -5.11
N LEU A 113 9.32 18.70 -4.43
CA LEU A 113 10.58 18.35 -3.77
C LEU A 113 11.72 18.24 -4.81
N PRO A 114 12.83 18.97 -4.65
CA PRO A 114 14.00 18.84 -5.51
C PRO A 114 14.68 17.48 -5.28
N ARG A 115 15.42 16.99 -6.28
CA ARG A 115 15.94 15.62 -6.31
C ARG A 115 16.90 15.35 -5.16
N ASP A 116 17.78 16.30 -4.86
CA ASP A 116 18.73 16.24 -3.74
C ASP A 116 18.02 15.99 -2.41
N LYS A 117 16.99 16.78 -2.09
CA LYS A 117 16.20 16.63 -0.86
C LYS A 117 15.39 15.34 -0.84
N PHE A 118 14.91 14.88 -1.99
CA PHE A 118 14.19 13.61 -2.09
C PHE A 118 15.10 12.43 -1.73
N PHE A 119 16.26 12.30 -2.37
CA PHE A 119 17.20 11.21 -2.09
C PHE A 119 17.81 11.32 -0.70
N SER A 120 18.13 12.52 -0.22
CA SER A 120 18.64 12.71 1.15
C SER A 120 17.62 12.26 2.20
N THR A 121 16.33 12.55 1.99
CA THR A 121 15.24 12.10 2.88
C THR A 121 15.07 10.58 2.85
N CYS A 122 15.20 9.97 1.66
CA CYS A 122 15.17 8.52 1.50
C CYS A 122 16.32 7.84 2.26
N GLY A 123 17.56 8.30 2.05
CA GLY A 123 18.74 7.75 2.71
C GLY A 123 18.72 7.94 4.23
N GLY A 124 18.40 9.15 4.70
CA GLY A 124 18.37 9.46 6.14
C GLY A 124 17.33 8.66 6.94
N ASN A 125 16.22 8.27 6.31
CA ASN A 125 15.15 7.51 6.96
C ASN A 125 15.16 6.01 6.65
N LEU A 126 16.03 5.53 5.76
CA LEU A 126 16.02 4.13 5.29
C LEU A 126 16.02 3.13 6.45
N TRP A 127 16.98 3.25 7.37
CA TRP A 127 17.09 2.32 8.49
C TRP A 127 15.92 2.42 9.47
N ARG A 128 15.34 3.62 9.62
CA ARG A 128 14.14 3.81 10.44
C ARG A 128 12.93 3.09 9.80
N PHE A 129 12.82 3.11 8.48
CA PHE A 129 11.80 2.36 7.72
C PHE A 129 12.01 0.87 7.77
N VAL A 130 13.25 0.38 7.63
CA VAL A 130 13.59 -1.05 7.82
C VAL A 130 13.09 -1.51 9.19
N ARG A 131 13.44 -0.79 10.26
CA ARG A 131 12.98 -1.10 11.63
C ARG A 131 11.46 -1.09 11.74
N LEU A 132 10.78 -0.08 11.19
CA LEU A 132 9.32 0.00 11.19
C LEU A 132 8.68 -1.21 10.49
N VAL A 133 9.23 -1.63 9.35
CA VAL A 133 8.73 -2.78 8.60
C VAL A 133 8.96 -4.08 9.35
N LEU A 134 10.11 -4.24 10.03
CA LEU A 134 10.34 -5.40 10.90
C LEU A 134 9.31 -5.45 12.04
N PHE A 135 9.03 -4.32 12.71
CA PHE A 135 7.98 -4.26 13.73
C PHE A 135 6.59 -4.53 13.16
N PHE A 136 6.30 -4.01 11.95
CA PHE A 136 5.04 -4.30 11.26
C PHE A 136 4.90 -5.79 11.01
N LEU A 137 5.91 -6.43 10.42
CA LEU A 137 5.88 -7.87 10.14
C LEU A 137 5.76 -8.70 11.42
N LEU A 138 6.50 -8.34 12.47
CA LEU A 138 6.46 -9.01 13.76
C LEU A 138 5.06 -9.00 14.40
N ILE A 139 4.25 -7.98 14.15
CA ILE A 139 2.89 -7.88 14.69
C ILE A 139 1.86 -8.42 13.69
N ALA A 140 1.98 -8.05 12.42
CA ALA A 140 1.02 -8.36 11.37
C ALA A 140 0.98 -9.86 11.03
N VAL A 141 2.15 -10.51 10.91
CA VAL A 141 2.23 -11.92 10.50
C VAL A 141 1.62 -12.85 11.56
N PRO A 142 1.98 -12.76 12.86
CA PRO A 142 1.33 -13.58 13.89
C PRO A 142 -0.16 -13.27 14.03
N THR A 143 -0.54 -11.99 13.98
CA THR A 143 -1.96 -11.59 14.07
C THR A 143 -2.77 -12.21 12.95
N PHE A 144 -2.28 -12.13 11.71
CA PHE A 144 -2.93 -12.74 10.55
C PHE A 144 -3.00 -14.27 10.70
N GLY A 145 -1.89 -14.91 11.07
CA GLY A 145 -1.84 -16.37 11.27
C GLY A 145 -2.83 -16.87 12.32
N ILE A 146 -2.91 -16.21 13.47
CA ILE A 146 -3.85 -16.55 14.55
C ILE A 146 -5.29 -16.38 14.06
N LEU A 147 -5.63 -15.24 13.44
CA LEU A 147 -7.00 -14.99 12.98
C LEU A 147 -7.42 -15.93 11.85
N SER A 148 -6.52 -16.23 10.91
CA SER A 148 -6.77 -17.21 9.85
C SER A 148 -6.93 -18.63 10.41
N GLY A 149 -6.16 -19.00 11.44
CA GLY A 149 -6.32 -20.26 12.16
C GLY A 149 -7.69 -20.38 12.85
N ILE A 150 -8.09 -19.33 13.58
CA ILE A 150 -9.42 -19.25 14.22
C ILE A 150 -10.53 -19.33 13.17
N GLN A 151 -10.43 -18.57 12.08
CA GLN A 151 -11.40 -18.62 10.99
C GLN A 151 -11.50 -20.03 10.38
N GLY A 152 -10.37 -20.69 10.16
CA GLY A 152 -10.32 -22.06 9.63
C GLY A 152 -11.01 -23.06 10.58
N ALA A 153 -10.75 -22.96 11.88
CA ALA A 153 -11.39 -23.80 12.89
C ALA A 153 -12.91 -23.55 12.96
N LEU A 154 -13.33 -22.28 12.98
CA LEU A 154 -14.76 -21.90 12.98
C LEU A 154 -15.47 -22.36 11.70
N ALA A 155 -14.83 -22.25 10.54
CA ALA A 155 -15.39 -22.71 9.28
C ALA A 155 -15.53 -24.24 9.24
N LYS A 156 -14.61 -24.98 9.87
CA LYS A 156 -14.69 -26.44 10.00
C LYS A 156 -15.87 -26.84 10.89
N LEU A 157 -16.00 -26.24 12.07
CA LEU A 157 -17.12 -26.48 12.98
C LEU A 157 -18.48 -26.12 12.35
N ALA A 158 -18.53 -25.04 11.57
CA ALA A 158 -19.74 -24.67 10.84
C ALA A 158 -20.12 -25.68 9.75
N GLY A 159 -19.12 -26.34 9.14
CA GLY A 159 -19.31 -27.37 8.12
C GLY A 159 -19.89 -28.68 8.65
N GLU A 160 -19.74 -28.94 9.96
CA GLU A 160 -20.34 -30.09 10.64
C GLU A 160 -21.79 -29.81 11.07
N SER A 161 -22.26 -28.57 10.93
CA SER A 161 -23.65 -28.21 11.23
C SER A 161 -24.60 -28.57 10.08
N SER A 162 -25.86 -28.88 10.41
CA SER A 162 -26.89 -29.22 9.43
C SER A 162 -27.32 -28.07 8.50
N SER A 163 -26.70 -26.89 8.60
CA SER A 163 -27.05 -25.72 7.79
C SER A 163 -26.04 -25.52 6.65
N GLU A 164 -26.50 -25.72 5.41
CA GLU A 164 -25.66 -25.55 4.21
C GLU A 164 -25.10 -24.11 4.05
N LYS A 165 -25.78 -23.11 4.60
CA LYS A 165 -25.41 -21.69 4.45
C LYS A 165 -24.45 -21.19 5.53
N LEU A 166 -24.39 -21.88 6.68
CA LEU A 166 -23.59 -21.43 7.83
C LEU A 166 -22.08 -21.35 7.52
N PRO A 167 -21.45 -22.32 6.82
CA PRO A 167 -20.02 -22.24 6.48
C PRO A 167 -19.68 -21.02 5.63
N PHE A 168 -20.57 -20.65 4.70
CA PHE A 168 -20.38 -19.48 3.84
C PHE A 168 -20.39 -18.19 4.66
N TYR A 169 -21.43 -17.97 5.47
CA TYR A 169 -21.53 -16.78 6.31
C TYR A 169 -20.39 -16.67 7.33
N THR A 170 -20.00 -17.79 7.95
CA THR A 170 -18.87 -17.82 8.88
C THR A 170 -17.55 -17.44 8.18
N ARG A 171 -17.32 -17.93 6.96
CA ARG A 171 -16.12 -17.54 6.18
C ARG A 171 -16.15 -16.06 5.82
N CYS A 172 -17.28 -15.55 5.32
CA CYS A 172 -17.44 -14.14 4.97
C CYS A 172 -17.23 -13.23 6.18
N ALA A 173 -17.89 -13.52 7.30
CA ALA A 173 -17.74 -12.75 8.54
C ALA A 173 -16.29 -12.79 9.04
N GLY A 174 -15.64 -13.96 9.02
CA GLY A 174 -14.24 -14.11 9.40
C GLY A 174 -13.30 -13.26 8.54
N PHE A 175 -13.49 -13.24 7.21
CA PHE A 175 -12.68 -12.39 6.33
C PHE A 175 -12.90 -10.90 6.57
N VAL A 176 -14.14 -10.47 6.86
CA VAL A 176 -14.43 -9.08 7.22
C VAL A 176 -13.70 -8.70 8.51
N ILE A 177 -13.73 -9.55 9.53
CA ILE A 177 -13.03 -9.31 10.80
C ILE A 177 -11.52 -9.23 10.58
N ILE A 178 -10.94 -10.20 9.86
CA ILE A 178 -9.51 -10.19 9.51
C ILE A 178 -9.16 -8.89 8.77
N PHE A 179 -9.95 -8.53 7.75
CA PHE A 179 -9.75 -7.32 6.97
C PHE A 179 -9.77 -6.05 7.83
N LEU A 180 -10.72 -5.91 8.76
CA LEU A 180 -10.81 -4.75 9.65
C LEU A 180 -9.63 -4.66 10.63
N ILE A 181 -9.23 -5.78 11.22
CA ILE A 181 -8.07 -5.82 12.14
C ILE A 181 -6.79 -5.49 11.38
N MET A 182 -6.57 -6.12 10.23
CA MET A 182 -5.38 -5.89 9.40
C MET A 182 -5.33 -4.45 8.86
N THR A 183 -6.49 -3.88 8.50
CA THR A 183 -6.58 -2.48 8.10
C THR A 183 -6.25 -1.55 9.26
N THR A 184 -6.68 -1.87 10.48
CA THR A 184 -6.32 -1.09 11.68
C THR A 184 -4.82 -1.08 11.95
N ILE A 185 -4.17 -2.25 11.89
CA ILE A 185 -2.70 -2.36 12.02
C ILE A 185 -2.02 -1.55 10.92
N ARG A 186 -2.51 -1.64 9.68
CA ARG A 186 -1.96 -0.89 8.55
C ARG A 186 -2.08 0.62 8.71
N VAL A 187 -3.25 1.13 9.14
CA VAL A 187 -3.46 2.56 9.45
C VAL A 187 -2.46 3.02 10.52
N TRP A 188 -2.31 2.23 11.58
CA TRP A 188 -1.38 2.53 12.66
C TRP A 188 0.06 2.68 12.17
N PHE A 189 0.55 1.73 11.38
CA PHE A 189 1.91 1.79 10.85
C PHE A 189 2.09 2.85 9.74
N ASP A 190 1.09 3.10 8.91
CA ASP A 190 1.13 4.19 7.92
C ASP A 190 1.24 5.56 8.64
N LEU A 191 0.56 5.76 9.78
CA LEU A 191 0.75 6.96 10.62
C LEU A 191 2.14 7.02 11.27
N ALA A 192 2.66 5.90 11.77
CA ALA A 192 4.00 5.86 12.35
C ALA A 192 5.09 6.20 11.30
N GLN A 193 4.92 5.74 10.06
CA GLN A 193 5.80 6.11 8.94
C GLN A 193 5.76 7.61 8.66
N VAL A 194 4.58 8.22 8.65
CA VAL A 194 4.43 9.67 8.45
C VAL A 194 5.10 10.44 9.59
N ASP A 195 4.90 10.02 10.84
CA ASP A 195 5.50 10.67 12.02
C ASP A 195 7.03 10.65 11.95
N VAL A 196 7.63 9.49 11.67
CA VAL A 196 9.09 9.33 11.54
C VAL A 196 9.68 10.26 10.47
N VAL A 197 9.01 10.39 9.32
CA VAL A 197 9.50 11.23 8.21
C VAL A 197 9.31 12.72 8.48
N LEU A 198 8.21 13.10 9.12
CA LEU A 198 7.89 14.52 9.28
C LEU A 198 8.57 15.16 10.48
N ARG A 199 8.70 14.45 11.60
CA ARG A 199 9.34 14.95 12.82
C ARG A 199 10.84 14.66 12.92
N ASP A 200 11.41 13.89 11.99
CA ASP A 200 12.81 13.45 12.03
C ASP A 200 13.20 12.78 13.38
N GLU A 201 12.24 12.11 14.04
CA GLU A 201 12.52 11.48 15.33
C GLU A 201 13.43 10.25 15.14
N GLY A 202 14.60 10.26 15.79
CA GLY A 202 15.53 9.12 15.77
C GLY A 202 15.02 7.87 16.51
N ARG A 203 13.99 8.00 17.35
CA ARG A 203 13.46 6.92 18.20
C ARG A 203 12.15 6.35 17.65
N VAL A 204 12.26 5.40 16.72
CA VAL A 204 11.14 4.69 16.06
C VAL A 204 10.04 4.20 17.01
N ARG A 205 10.40 3.73 18.22
CA ARG A 205 9.42 3.25 19.22
C ARG A 205 8.45 4.33 19.68
N LYS A 206 8.91 5.58 19.77
CA LYS A 206 8.08 6.72 20.20
C LYS A 206 7.06 7.06 19.12
N SER A 207 7.48 7.07 17.86
CA SER A 207 6.57 7.24 16.71
C SER A 207 5.53 6.13 16.61
N ILE A 208 5.89 4.88 16.92
CA ILE A 208 4.94 3.76 16.99
C ILE A 208 3.88 4.02 18.09
N ALA A 209 4.30 4.44 19.29
CA ALA A 209 3.39 4.70 20.40
C ALA A 209 2.47 5.91 20.12
N ILE A 210 3.01 6.98 19.55
CA ILE A 210 2.24 8.17 19.14
C ILE A 210 1.23 7.78 18.04
N GLY A 211 1.69 7.03 17.04
CA GLY A 211 0.83 6.47 16.00
C GLY A 211 -0.32 5.66 16.60
N LEU A 212 -0.04 4.78 17.57
CA LEU A 212 -1.04 3.93 18.20
C LEU A 212 -2.09 4.75 18.95
N ARG A 213 -1.63 5.71 19.77
CA ARG A 213 -2.50 6.59 20.55
C ARG A 213 -3.45 7.36 19.62
N ASN A 214 -2.92 7.88 18.52
CA ASN A 214 -3.68 8.69 17.57
C ASN A 214 -4.62 7.84 16.70
N THR A 215 -4.21 6.63 16.32
CA THR A 215 -5.10 5.65 15.68
C THR A 215 -6.24 5.28 16.61
N ARG A 216 -6.00 5.03 17.90
CA ARG A 216 -7.06 4.70 18.86
C ARG A 216 -8.04 5.84 19.09
N SER A 217 -7.55 7.07 19.27
CA SER A 217 -8.42 8.22 19.52
C SER A 217 -9.24 8.65 18.30
N ASN A 218 -8.81 8.29 17.09
CA ASN A 218 -9.48 8.66 15.83
C ASN A 218 -9.79 7.45 14.94
N LEU A 219 -10.00 6.28 15.57
CA LEU A 219 -10.08 5.01 14.85
C LEU A 219 -11.19 5.02 13.81
N GLY A 220 -12.39 5.49 14.18
CA GLY A 220 -13.54 5.51 13.26
C GLY A 220 -13.29 6.35 12.00
N GLN A 221 -12.71 7.54 12.15
CA GLN A 221 -12.44 8.43 11.00
C GLN A 221 -11.35 7.85 10.07
N LEU A 222 -10.25 7.37 10.65
CA LEU A 222 -9.13 6.81 9.88
C LEU A 222 -9.48 5.45 9.26
N LEU A 223 -10.02 4.53 10.05
CA LEU A 223 -10.46 3.22 9.59
C LEU A 223 -11.55 3.37 8.54
N GLY A 224 -12.55 4.23 8.77
CA GLY A 224 -13.60 4.50 7.80
C GLY A 224 -13.05 5.00 6.46
N SER A 225 -12.08 5.91 6.47
CA SER A 225 -11.44 6.38 5.24
C SER A 225 -10.65 5.28 4.51
N TYR A 226 -9.94 4.42 5.24
CA TYR A 226 -9.18 3.32 4.66
C TYR A 226 -10.07 2.21 4.12
N VAL A 227 -11.13 1.86 4.86
CA VAL A 227 -12.15 0.90 4.43
C VAL A 227 -12.82 1.41 3.17
N LEU A 228 -13.26 2.68 3.14
CA LEU A 228 -13.88 3.26 1.95
C LEU A 228 -12.95 3.21 0.72
N ILE A 229 -11.69 3.62 0.86
CA ILE A 229 -10.72 3.55 -0.25
C ILE A 229 -10.46 2.10 -0.67
N SER A 230 -10.42 1.16 0.27
CA SER A 230 -10.27 -0.26 -0.05
C SER A 230 -11.50 -0.83 -0.75
N THR A 231 -12.71 -0.43 -0.34
CA THR A 231 -13.96 -0.77 -1.02
C THR A 231 -13.95 -0.25 -2.45
N VAL A 232 -13.51 0.99 -2.68
CA VAL A 232 -13.32 1.53 -4.04
C VAL A 232 -12.34 0.66 -4.84
N ALA A 233 -11.21 0.26 -4.26
CA ALA A 233 -10.25 -0.61 -4.93
C ALA A 233 -10.84 -2.01 -5.28
N VAL A 234 -11.67 -2.58 -4.41
CA VAL A 234 -12.37 -3.85 -4.66
C VAL A 234 -13.42 -3.69 -5.77
N ILE A 235 -14.19 -2.60 -5.76
CA ILE A 235 -15.16 -2.29 -6.83
C ILE A 235 -14.42 -2.15 -8.17
N VAL A 236 -13.30 -1.42 -8.19
CA VAL A 236 -12.47 -1.29 -9.39
C VAL A 236 -11.96 -2.64 -9.89
N LEU A 237 -11.55 -3.53 -8.98
CA LEU A 237 -11.16 -4.89 -9.36
C LEU A 237 -12.34 -5.66 -9.95
N ALA A 238 -13.50 -5.64 -9.29
CA ALA A 238 -14.68 -6.36 -9.75
C ALA A 238 -15.16 -5.86 -11.13
N VAL A 239 -15.23 -4.54 -11.31
CA VAL A 239 -15.55 -3.92 -12.60
C VAL A 239 -14.49 -4.27 -13.64
N GLY A 240 -13.20 -4.22 -13.29
CA GLY A 240 -12.11 -4.59 -14.21
C GLY A 240 -12.20 -6.04 -14.67
N ILE A 241 -12.47 -6.98 -13.75
CA ILE A 241 -12.69 -8.40 -14.07
C ILE A 241 -13.94 -8.57 -14.94
N TRP A 242 -15.02 -7.85 -14.64
CA TRP A 242 -16.24 -7.89 -15.45
C TRP A 242 -16.00 -7.36 -16.87
N VAL A 243 -15.32 -6.22 -17.02
CA VAL A 243 -14.95 -5.67 -18.33
C VAL A 243 -14.01 -6.62 -19.08
N TRP A 244 -13.07 -7.27 -18.40
CA TRP A 244 -12.27 -8.33 -19.00
C TRP A 244 -13.18 -9.43 -19.54
N HIS A 245 -14.02 -10.03 -18.70
CA HIS A 245 -14.85 -11.17 -19.06
C HIS A 245 -15.83 -10.87 -20.21
N VAL A 246 -16.39 -9.67 -20.27
CA VAL A 246 -17.39 -9.28 -21.28
C VAL A 246 -16.76 -8.67 -22.54
N GLY A 247 -15.69 -7.89 -22.38
CA GLY A 247 -15.16 -7.03 -23.44
C GLY A 247 -13.90 -7.54 -24.14
N VAL A 248 -13.18 -8.52 -23.56
CA VAL A 248 -11.93 -9.02 -24.13
C VAL A 248 -12.15 -10.41 -24.73
N PRO A 249 -11.98 -10.57 -26.05
CA PRO A 249 -11.95 -11.90 -26.66
C PRO A 249 -10.89 -12.77 -25.99
N SER A 250 -11.19 -14.06 -25.75
CA SER A 250 -10.25 -15.00 -25.12
C SER A 250 -8.91 -15.11 -25.85
N SER A 251 -8.90 -14.87 -27.17
CA SER A 251 -7.70 -14.82 -28.00
C SER A 251 -6.88 -13.54 -27.87
N SER A 252 -7.42 -12.47 -27.28
CA SER A 252 -6.77 -11.15 -27.21
C SER A 252 -5.86 -11.02 -25.99
N VAL A 253 -4.63 -11.53 -26.11
CA VAL A 253 -3.57 -11.40 -25.08
C VAL A 253 -3.29 -9.93 -24.76
N LEU A 254 -3.28 -9.05 -25.77
CA LEU A 254 -3.05 -7.62 -25.58
C LEU A 254 -4.18 -6.97 -24.77
N GLY A 255 -5.44 -7.35 -25.03
CA GLY A 255 -6.59 -6.85 -24.27
C GLY A 255 -6.52 -7.23 -22.80
N ALA A 256 -6.25 -8.51 -22.51
CA ALA A 256 -6.09 -9.00 -21.14
C ALA A 256 -4.91 -8.30 -20.43
N PHE A 257 -3.79 -8.11 -21.14
CA PHE A 257 -2.64 -7.38 -20.61
C PHE A 257 -2.99 -5.93 -20.27
N VAL A 258 -3.61 -5.18 -21.18
CA VAL A 258 -3.96 -3.76 -20.96
C VAL A 258 -4.93 -3.60 -19.80
N ILE A 259 -5.97 -4.43 -19.72
CA ILE A 259 -6.92 -4.38 -18.60
C ILE A 259 -6.24 -4.75 -17.29
N GLY A 260 -5.43 -5.82 -17.28
CA GLY A 260 -4.66 -6.21 -16.09
C GLY A 260 -3.76 -5.08 -15.59
N GLN A 261 -3.03 -4.40 -16.50
CA GLN A 261 -2.20 -3.26 -16.15
C GLN A 261 -3.01 -2.06 -15.64
N LEU A 262 -4.19 -1.79 -16.21
CA LEU A 262 -5.08 -0.74 -15.74
C LEU A 262 -5.58 -1.01 -14.32
N ILE A 263 -6.02 -2.26 -14.04
CA ILE A 263 -6.44 -2.68 -12.70
C ILE A 263 -5.31 -2.48 -11.70
N LEU A 264 -4.10 -2.94 -12.03
CA LEU A 264 -2.92 -2.79 -11.17
C LEU A 264 -2.58 -1.32 -10.91
N LEU A 265 -2.64 -0.46 -11.94
CA LEU A 265 -2.41 0.98 -11.80
C LEU A 265 -3.42 1.62 -10.84
N LEU A 266 -4.71 1.28 -10.97
CA LEU A 266 -5.76 1.81 -10.11
C LEU A 266 -5.64 1.29 -8.67
N TRP A 267 -5.24 0.03 -8.48
CA TRP A 267 -4.92 -0.53 -7.16
C TRP A 267 -3.73 0.19 -6.51
N LEU A 268 -2.69 0.47 -7.29
CA LEU A 268 -1.56 1.25 -6.83
C LEU A 268 -2.00 2.67 -6.45
N ALA A 269 -2.85 3.31 -7.27
CA ALA A 269 -3.39 4.63 -6.98
C ALA A 269 -4.18 4.64 -5.65
N ALA A 270 -5.00 3.62 -5.39
CA ALA A 270 -5.70 3.46 -4.12
C ALA A 270 -4.72 3.32 -2.94
N ARG A 271 -3.62 2.57 -3.09
CA ARG A 271 -2.58 2.46 -2.05
C ARG A 271 -1.94 3.82 -1.75
N PHE A 272 -1.59 4.57 -2.78
CA PHE A 272 -0.99 5.91 -2.63
C PHE A 272 -1.99 6.92 -2.06
N TRP A 273 -3.28 6.77 -2.36
CA TRP A 273 -4.36 7.56 -1.77
C TRP A 273 -4.49 7.31 -0.26
N GLN A 274 -4.45 6.04 0.20
CA GLN A 274 -4.43 5.72 1.63
C GLN A 274 -3.26 6.40 2.37
N ARG A 275 -2.06 6.37 1.78
CA ARG A 275 -0.87 7.04 2.33
C ARG A 275 -1.04 8.56 2.35
N ALA A 276 -1.63 9.14 1.31
CA ALA A 276 -1.92 10.57 1.26
C ALA A 276 -2.95 11.00 2.32
N VAL A 277 -3.95 10.15 2.61
CA VAL A 277 -4.89 10.35 3.73
C VAL A 277 -4.18 10.37 5.07
N ALA A 278 -3.21 9.48 5.30
CA ALA A 278 -2.42 9.50 6.54
C ALA A 278 -1.63 10.82 6.69
N VAL A 279 -1.02 11.31 5.61
CA VAL A 279 -0.32 12.61 5.61
C VAL A 279 -1.30 13.78 5.83
N ALA A 280 -2.45 13.78 5.17
CA ALA A 280 -3.49 14.79 5.36
C ALA A 280 -3.96 14.85 6.82
N PHE A 281 -4.22 13.69 7.41
CA PHE A 281 -4.61 13.56 8.81
C PHE A 281 -3.53 14.11 9.75
N TYR A 282 -2.27 13.73 9.50
CA TYR A 282 -1.14 14.20 10.28
C TYR A 282 -1.00 15.73 10.21
N ARG A 283 -1.09 16.33 9.01
CA ARG A 283 -1.03 17.80 8.85
C ARG A 283 -2.18 18.50 9.57
N GLN A 284 -3.39 17.96 9.50
CA GLN A 284 -4.59 18.57 10.09
C GLN A 284 -4.64 18.47 11.62
N LYS A 285 -4.20 17.35 12.21
CA LYS A 285 -4.37 17.09 13.65
C LYS A 285 -3.07 17.06 14.45
N MET A 286 -1.90 16.99 13.82
CA MET A 286 -0.61 16.89 14.51
C MET A 286 0.36 18.02 14.19
N THR A 287 0.04 18.92 13.24
CA THR A 287 0.91 20.04 12.82
C THR A 287 0.34 21.43 13.16
N GLU A 288 -0.87 21.54 13.72
CA GLU A 288 -1.28 22.80 14.38
C GLU A 288 -0.77 22.83 15.84
N PRO A 289 -0.16 23.94 16.29
CA PRO A 289 0.83 23.93 17.35
C PRO A 289 0.30 24.48 18.68
N ASP A 290 0.88 23.99 19.78
CA ASP A 290 1.04 24.71 21.06
C ASP A 290 1.88 26.02 20.88
N MET A 291 1.57 26.85 19.89
CA MET A 291 2.19 28.16 19.66
C MET A 291 1.15 29.29 19.67
N GLU A 292 0.16 29.20 20.54
CA GLU A 292 -0.51 30.40 21.08
C GLU A 292 -0.11 30.53 22.55
N ALA A 293 0.48 31.69 22.88
CA ALA A 293 0.90 32.17 24.21
C ALA A 293 2.24 31.66 24.79
N GLN A 294 3.35 31.92 24.11
CA GLN A 294 4.44 32.58 24.83
C GLN A 294 4.44 34.05 24.42
N PRO A 295 4.07 34.98 25.32
CA PRO A 295 4.24 36.40 25.05
C PRO A 295 5.73 36.64 24.83
N VAL A 296 6.08 37.17 23.67
CA VAL A 296 7.41 37.72 23.40
C VAL A 296 7.69 38.71 24.55
N PRO A 297 8.76 38.51 25.35
CA PRO A 297 9.16 39.55 26.30
C PRO A 297 9.49 40.77 25.45
N MET A 298 8.67 41.82 25.55
CA MET A 298 9.03 43.10 24.96
C MET A 298 10.41 43.49 25.53
N PRO A 299 11.40 43.79 24.68
CA PRO A 299 12.62 44.41 25.17
C PRO A 299 12.19 45.69 25.89
N ALA A 300 12.51 45.80 27.17
CA ALA A 300 12.30 47.02 27.93
C ALA A 300 13.02 48.15 27.17
N ILE A 301 12.23 49.04 26.57
CA ILE A 301 12.75 50.30 26.03
C ILE A 301 13.28 51.04 27.25
N GLY A 302 14.61 51.03 27.40
CA GLY A 302 15.29 51.79 28.44
C GLY A 302 14.91 53.25 28.27
N MET A 303 14.20 53.80 29.26
CA MET A 303 14.04 55.24 29.35
C MET A 303 15.43 55.85 29.55
N PRO A 304 15.86 56.82 28.71
CA PRO A 304 17.03 57.60 29.01
C PRO A 304 16.77 58.38 30.30
N SER A 305 17.63 58.16 31.30
CA SER A 305 17.68 58.90 32.55
C SER A 305 17.88 60.39 32.24
N VAL A 306 16.94 61.21 32.70
CA VAL A 306 17.09 62.67 32.78
C VAL A 306 18.33 62.97 33.63
N PRO A 307 19.32 63.73 33.14
CA PRO A 307 20.37 64.25 33.99
C PRO A 307 19.79 65.39 34.85
N GLU A 308 19.73 65.17 36.16
CA GLU A 308 19.69 66.26 37.12
C GLU A 308 21.05 66.97 37.14
N GLY A 309 21.04 68.31 37.11
CA GLY A 309 22.11 69.11 37.70
C GLY A 309 23.01 69.87 36.72
N GLY A 310 22.74 71.17 36.61
CA GLY A 310 23.58 72.21 36.02
C GLY A 310 22.92 73.57 36.17
#